data_AF-A0A3P7GBK9-F1
#
_entry.id   AF-A0A3P7GBK9-F1
#
_cell.length_a   1.000
_cell.length_b   1.000
_cell.length_c   1.000
_cell.angle_alpha   90.00
_cell.angle_beta   90.00
_cell.angle_gamma   90.00
#
_symmetry.space_group_name_H-M   'P 1'
#
loop_
_entity.id
_entity.type
_entity.pdbx_description
1 polymer ?
#
loop_
_entity_poly.entity_id
_entity_poly.type
_entity_poly.pdbx_seq_one_letter_code
_entity_poly.pdbx_strand_id
1 'polypeptide(L)'
;MDNDEGESLCRNGSDHCDLKDDRDGNLIKFTCFLCGLTENCHYGLVGVSGRTHTYQYKDEMYYMLDPFRNRNVNERRLTRTKTDIDNKPSGSKTANIFDVLVLGAICSICGQSVCIDEDCSVFYTKTFCIICVTREKTHFPESFVEVLFFV
;
A
#
# COMPACT_ATOMS: atom_id res chain seq x y z
N MET A 1 8.44 -41.69 -16.72
CA MET A 1 9.44 -40.84 -16.06
C MET A 1 9.38 -39.55 -16.82
N ASP A 2 9.21 -38.45 -16.09
CA ASP A 2 9.11 -37.06 -16.57
C ASP A 2 7.74 -36.64 -17.13
N ASN A 3 7.04 -35.80 -16.35
CA ASN A 3 6.34 -34.60 -16.79
C ASN A 3 5.84 -33.84 -15.56
N ASP A 4 6.58 -32.78 -15.22
CA ASP A 4 6.24 -31.73 -14.26
C ASP A 4 5.15 -30.84 -14.89
N GLU A 5 3.90 -30.96 -14.44
CA GLU A 5 2.84 -30.00 -14.74
C GLU A 5 2.81 -28.95 -13.62
N GLY A 6 3.45 -27.81 -13.88
CA GLY A 6 3.37 -26.62 -13.05
C GLY A 6 1.97 -26.00 -13.13
N GLU A 7 1.08 -26.38 -12.22
CA GLU A 7 -0.20 -25.72 -12.02
C GLU A 7 -0.01 -24.32 -11.42
N SER A 8 -0.10 -23.30 -12.26
CA SER A 8 -0.28 -21.91 -11.83
C SER A 8 -1.70 -21.75 -11.27
N LEU A 9 -1.84 -21.78 -9.94
CA LEU A 9 -3.09 -21.44 -9.26
C LEU A 9 -3.25 -19.92 -9.19
N CYS A 10 -3.74 -19.33 -10.27
CA CYS A 10 -4.35 -18.00 -10.25
C CYS A 10 -5.65 -18.11 -9.44
N ARG A 11 -5.57 -17.95 -8.11
CA ARG A 11 -6.74 -17.86 -7.24
C ARG A 11 -7.51 -16.59 -7.60
N ASN A 12 -8.63 -16.76 -8.30
CA ASN A 12 -9.70 -15.77 -8.43
C ASN A 12 -10.30 -15.54 -7.03
N GLY A 13 -9.72 -14.62 -6.27
CA GLY A 13 -10.25 -14.12 -5.01
C GLY A 13 -10.59 -12.64 -5.17
N SER A 14 -11.87 -12.31 -5.17
CA SER A 14 -12.36 -10.93 -5.14
C SER A 14 -12.14 -10.32 -3.76
N ASP A 15 -10.89 -10.14 -3.33
CA ASP A 15 -10.57 -9.43 -2.10
C ASP A 15 -10.46 -7.94 -2.41
N HIS A 16 -11.62 -7.34 -2.63
CA HIS A 16 -11.81 -5.90 -2.56
C HIS A 16 -11.51 -5.45 -1.14
N CYS A 17 -10.72 -4.38 -0.94
CA CYS A 17 -10.45 -3.87 0.39
C CYS A 17 -11.76 -3.41 1.03
N ASP A 18 -12.28 -4.21 1.96
CA ASP A 18 -13.24 -3.73 2.93
C ASP A 18 -12.41 -2.91 3.93
N LEU A 19 -12.47 -1.57 3.85
CA LEU A 19 -12.05 -0.68 4.96
C LEU A 19 -12.97 -0.94 6.16
N LYS A 20 -12.89 -2.14 6.72
CA LYS A 20 -13.43 -2.47 8.03
C LYS A 20 -12.47 -1.91 9.06
N ASP A 21 -13.07 -1.36 10.09
CA ASP A 21 -12.45 -0.81 11.28
C ASP A 21 -11.24 -1.67 11.73
N ASP A 22 -10.09 -1.05 12.05
CA ASP A 22 -8.85 -1.74 12.50
C ASP A 22 -9.08 -2.65 13.74
N ARG A 23 -10.29 -2.59 14.32
CA ARG A 23 -10.78 -3.42 15.41
C ARG A 23 -11.13 -4.87 15.00
N ASP A 24 -11.17 -5.21 13.71
CA ASP A 24 -11.56 -6.54 13.22
C ASP A 24 -10.35 -7.43 12.83
N GLY A 25 -9.76 -8.07 13.84
CA GLY A 25 -9.38 -9.49 13.81
C GLY A 25 -8.07 -9.97 13.16
N ASN A 26 -7.51 -9.32 12.14
CA ASN A 26 -6.38 -9.88 11.37
C ASN A 26 -5.21 -8.89 11.17
N LEU A 27 -4.82 -8.17 12.23
CA LEU A 27 -3.59 -7.38 12.19
C LEU A 27 -2.37 -8.30 12.25
N ILE A 28 -1.40 -8.03 11.39
CA ILE A 28 -0.07 -8.64 11.42
C ILE A 28 0.95 -7.61 11.88
N LYS A 29 2.05 -8.09 12.46
CA LYS A 29 3.16 -7.23 12.85
C LYS A 29 4.10 -7.03 11.66
N PHE A 30 4.08 -5.85 11.07
CA PHE A 30 5.09 -5.42 10.10
C PHE A 30 6.38 -5.07 10.83
N THR A 31 7.53 -5.40 10.23
CA THR A 31 8.84 -4.95 10.70
C THR A 31 9.73 -4.73 9.47
N CYS A 32 10.16 -3.50 9.24
CA CYS A 32 11.12 -3.20 8.18
C CYS A 32 12.46 -3.87 8.51
N PHE A 33 12.94 -4.71 7.59
CA PHE A 33 14.20 -5.43 7.72
C PHE A 33 15.43 -4.50 7.79
N LEU A 34 15.32 -3.26 7.29
CA LEU A 34 16.44 -2.31 7.22
C LEU A 34 16.47 -1.34 8.40
N CYS A 35 15.41 -0.56 8.60
CA CYS A 35 15.37 0.46 9.67
C CYS A 35 14.72 -0.03 10.98
N GLY A 36 14.07 -1.19 10.98
CA GLY A 36 13.39 -1.74 12.16
C GLY A 36 12.01 -1.12 12.46
N LEU A 37 11.50 -0.21 11.61
CA LEU A 37 10.14 0.34 11.74
C LEU A 37 9.14 -0.79 11.92
N THR A 38 8.36 -0.73 12.99
CA THR A 38 7.46 -1.82 13.39
C THR A 38 6.09 -1.26 13.71
N GLU A 39 5.05 -1.89 13.16
CA GLU A 39 3.65 -1.50 13.42
C GLU A 39 2.72 -2.71 13.25
N ASN A 40 1.58 -2.71 13.92
CA ASN A 40 0.52 -3.69 13.66
C ASN A 40 -0.40 -3.15 12.55
N CYS A 41 -0.49 -3.86 11.43
CA CYS A 41 -1.17 -3.38 10.24
C CYS A 41 -1.81 -4.54 9.46
N HIS A 42 -2.52 -4.22 8.38
CA HIS A 42 -3.00 -5.20 7.42
C HIS A 42 -1.93 -5.48 6.35
N TYR A 43 -2.09 -6.61 5.65
CA TYR A 43 -1.28 -6.95 4.48
C TYR A 43 -2.16 -7.51 3.36
N GLY A 44 -1.92 -7.07 2.14
CA GLY A 44 -2.63 -7.54 0.95
C GLY A 44 -2.76 -6.46 -0.12
N LEU A 45 -3.61 -6.73 -1.12
CA LEU A 45 -3.89 -5.78 -2.20
C LEU A 45 -4.70 -4.58 -1.67
N VAL A 46 -4.18 -3.38 -1.89
CA VAL A 46 -4.85 -2.13 -1.53
C VAL A 46 -5.45 -1.53 -2.79
N GLY A 47 -6.77 -1.43 -2.85
CA GLY A 47 -7.46 -0.86 -4.00
C GLY A 47 -8.84 -0.30 -3.68
N VAL A 48 -9.08 0.96 -4.06
CA VAL A 48 -10.32 1.68 -3.82
C VAL A 48 -11.02 1.95 -5.14
N SER A 49 -12.25 1.48 -5.26
CA SER A 49 -13.11 1.72 -6.42
C SER A 49 -14.12 2.84 -6.13
N GLY A 50 -13.94 3.98 -6.80
CA GLY A 50 -14.91 5.06 -6.84
C GLY A 50 -15.94 4.89 -7.97
N ARG A 51 -16.80 5.90 -8.17
CA ARG A 51 -17.78 5.88 -9.27
C ARG A 51 -17.15 6.02 -10.66
N THR A 52 -16.04 6.74 -10.77
CA THR A 52 -15.41 7.07 -12.07
C THR A 52 -13.96 6.58 -12.18
N HIS A 53 -13.30 6.29 -11.06
CA HIS A 53 -11.91 5.87 -11.02
C HIS A 53 -11.71 4.78 -9.98
N THR A 54 -10.87 3.80 -10.31
CA THR A 54 -10.33 2.81 -9.38
C THR A 54 -8.84 3.07 -9.21
N TYR A 55 -8.40 3.19 -7.96
CA TYR A 55 -6.99 3.32 -7.60
C TYR A 55 -6.56 2.03 -6.93
N GLN A 56 -5.47 1.42 -7.39
CA GLN A 56 -4.96 0.17 -6.81
C GLN A 56 -3.43 0.16 -6.85
N TYR A 57 -2.82 -0.31 -5.76
CA TYR A 57 -1.39 -0.59 -5.72
C TYR A 57 -1.07 -1.86 -6.50
N LYS A 58 0.07 -1.85 -7.21
CA LYS A 58 0.46 -2.97 -8.07
C LYS A 58 0.97 -4.19 -7.28
N ASP A 59 1.54 -3.97 -6.10
CA ASP A 59 2.00 -5.01 -5.19
C ASP A 59 1.06 -5.13 -3.98
N GLU A 60 1.13 -6.27 -3.30
CA GLU A 60 0.59 -6.42 -1.95
C GLU A 60 1.38 -5.53 -0.98
N MET A 61 0.66 -4.76 -0.18
CA MET A 61 1.24 -3.74 0.69
C MET A 61 0.96 -4.07 2.15
N TYR A 62 1.84 -3.61 3.04
CA TYR A 62 1.55 -3.42 4.45
C TYR A 62 0.88 -2.06 4.61
N TYR A 63 -0.31 -2.01 5.17
CA TYR A 63 -1.10 -0.79 5.25
C TYR A 63 -1.98 -0.74 6.49
N MET A 64 -2.35 0.47 6.89
CA MET A 64 -3.32 0.72 7.95
C MET A 64 -4.25 1.86 7.53
N LEU A 65 -5.35 2.05 8.24
CA LEU A 65 -6.11 3.28 8.04
C LEU A 65 -5.28 4.48 8.51
N ASP A 66 -5.27 5.55 7.73
CA ASP A 66 -4.51 6.75 8.06
C ASP A 66 -4.98 7.31 9.42
N PRO A 67 -4.11 7.32 10.46
CA PRO A 67 -4.47 7.79 11.78
C PRO A 67 -4.54 9.32 11.84
N PHE A 68 -3.93 10.02 10.88
CA PHE A 68 -3.94 11.48 10.79
C PHE A 68 -5.15 12.01 10.04
N ARG A 69 -5.92 11.12 9.39
CA ARG A 69 -7.10 11.51 8.66
C ARG A 69 -8.25 11.84 9.61
N ASN A 70 -8.72 13.09 9.56
CA ASN A 70 -9.87 13.52 10.35
C ASN A 70 -11.17 12.98 9.77
N ARG A 71 -11.56 11.77 10.19
CA ARG A 71 -12.79 11.11 9.73
C ARG A 71 -14.08 11.80 10.17
N ASN A 72 -14.02 12.71 11.15
CA ASN A 72 -15.17 13.47 11.65
C ASN A 72 -15.51 14.69 10.79
N VAL A 73 -14.59 15.13 9.93
CA VAL A 73 -14.83 16.21 8.97
C VAL A 73 -15.22 15.61 7.62
N ASN A 74 -16.33 16.07 7.05
CA ASN A 74 -16.58 15.86 5.63
C ASN A 74 -15.60 16.77 4.87
N GLU A 75 -14.43 16.25 4.46
CA GLU A 75 -13.45 17.03 3.69
C GLU A 75 -14.04 17.61 2.39
N ARG A 76 -15.05 16.93 1.80
CA ARG A 76 -15.88 17.47 0.70
C ARG A 76 -16.57 18.81 1.04
N ARG A 77 -16.55 19.26 2.29
CA ARG A 77 -17.16 20.51 2.76
C ARG A 77 -16.17 21.68 2.77
N LEU A 78 -14.86 21.45 2.65
CA LEU A 78 -13.90 22.56 2.47
C LEU A 78 -14.00 23.18 1.06
N THR A 79 -14.48 22.43 0.08
CA THR A 79 -14.72 22.91 -1.29
C THR A 79 -16.18 23.31 -1.57
N ARG A 80 -17.10 23.20 -0.60
CA ARG A 80 -18.49 23.63 -0.77
C ARG A 80 -18.72 25.01 -0.16
N THR A 81 -18.91 25.98 -1.03
CA THR A 81 -19.53 27.28 -0.74
C THR A 81 -20.82 27.10 0.06
N LYS A 82 -21.09 28.06 0.95
CA LYS A 82 -22.08 28.15 2.05
C LYS A 82 -23.58 27.92 1.72
N THR A 83 -23.98 27.03 0.81
CA THR A 83 -25.39 26.94 0.36
C THR A 83 -26.14 25.66 0.69
N ASP A 84 -25.70 24.82 1.63
CA ASP A 84 -26.50 23.65 2.05
C ASP A 84 -26.58 23.54 3.57
N ILE A 85 -27.45 24.39 4.11
CA ILE A 85 -28.18 24.18 5.36
C ILE A 85 -29.19 23.05 5.06
N ASP A 86 -29.27 22.06 5.93
CA ASP A 86 -30.19 20.92 5.87
C ASP A 86 -29.88 19.84 4.83
N ASN A 87 -29.14 18.78 5.25
CA ASN A 87 -29.49 17.39 4.92
C ASN A 87 -28.59 16.36 5.67
N LYS A 88 -29.28 15.56 6.49
CA LYS A 88 -28.95 14.32 7.22
C LYS A 88 -27.58 13.64 6.92
N PRO A 89 -26.74 13.36 7.94
CA PRO A 89 -25.52 12.57 7.77
C PRO A 89 -25.87 11.07 7.88
N SER A 90 -26.29 10.45 6.78
CA SER A 90 -26.52 9.00 6.76
C SER A 90 -26.37 8.47 5.33
N GLY A 91 -25.24 7.85 5.03
CA GLY A 91 -24.99 7.18 3.76
C GLY A 91 -23.50 6.91 3.60
N SER A 92 -23.11 5.64 3.70
CA SER A 92 -21.76 5.08 3.63
C SER A 92 -20.76 5.99 2.92
N LYS A 93 -19.77 6.52 3.67
CA LYS A 93 -18.64 7.23 3.06
C LYS A 93 -17.90 6.23 2.19
N THR A 94 -18.02 6.37 0.87
CA THR A 94 -17.18 5.63 -0.08
C THR A 94 -15.73 5.83 0.32
N ALA A 95 -15.03 4.75 0.64
CA ALA A 95 -13.61 4.78 0.94
C ALA A 95 -12.86 5.52 -0.16
N ASN A 96 -11.82 6.25 0.23
CA ASN A 96 -10.90 6.91 -0.66
C ASN A 96 -9.50 6.29 -0.46
N ILE A 97 -8.68 6.23 -1.52
CA ILE A 97 -7.30 5.75 -1.41
C ILE A 97 -6.50 6.53 -0.37
N PHE A 98 -6.83 7.81 -0.14
CA PHE A 98 -6.23 8.63 0.91
C PHE A 98 -6.67 8.24 2.34
N ASP A 99 -7.59 7.28 2.53
CA ASP A 99 -7.97 6.79 3.87
C ASP A 99 -6.97 5.74 4.37
N VAL A 100 -6.03 5.34 3.51
CA VAL A 100 -5.04 4.29 3.76
C VAL A 100 -3.65 4.90 3.82
N LEU A 101 -2.93 4.60 4.89
CA LEU A 101 -1.50 4.84 5.02
C LEU A 101 -0.75 3.54 4.68
N VAL A 102 0.06 3.57 3.64
CA VAL A 102 0.94 2.44 3.27
C VAL A 102 2.24 2.55 4.06
N LEU A 103 2.63 1.45 4.69
CA LEU A 103 3.84 1.36 5.51
C LEU A 103 5.02 0.77 4.74
N GLY A 104 4.76 -0.23 3.90
CA GLY A 104 5.82 -1.00 3.23
C GLY A 104 5.30 -2.05 2.27
N ALA A 105 6.21 -2.85 1.72
CA ALA A 105 5.92 -4.00 0.87
C ALA A 105 6.98 -5.10 1.06
N ILE A 106 6.83 -6.19 0.30
CA ILE A 106 7.84 -7.26 0.23
C ILE A 106 8.84 -6.96 -0.88
N CYS A 107 10.14 -7.03 -0.58
CA CYS A 107 11.17 -6.96 -1.61
C CYS A 107 11.07 -8.15 -2.56
N SER A 108 10.95 -7.88 -3.86
CA SER A 108 10.77 -8.91 -4.90
C SER A 108 11.99 -9.78 -5.17
N ILE A 109 13.16 -9.44 -4.59
CA ILE A 109 14.39 -10.22 -4.74
C ILE A 109 14.63 -11.09 -3.49
N CYS A 110 14.62 -10.50 -2.29
CA CYS A 110 14.95 -11.23 -1.05
C CYS A 110 13.75 -11.68 -0.21
N GLY A 111 12.53 -11.26 -0.55
CA GLY A 111 11.31 -11.61 0.19
C GLY A 111 11.18 -10.94 1.56
N GLN A 112 12.07 -10.02 1.93
CA GLN A 112 12.02 -9.29 3.21
C GLN A 112 11.03 -8.13 3.16
N SER A 113 10.34 -7.88 4.27
CA SER A 113 9.49 -6.70 4.46
C SER A 113 10.33 -5.43 4.59
N VAL A 114 10.02 -4.41 3.80
CA VAL A 114 10.70 -3.11 3.84
C VAL A 114 9.71 -1.97 3.80
N CYS A 115 9.98 -0.89 4.52
CA CYS A 115 9.10 0.28 4.49
C CYS A 115 9.28 1.06 3.19
N ILE A 116 8.32 1.93 2.89
CA ILE A 116 8.32 2.77 1.69
C ILE A 116 9.30 3.96 1.75
N ASP A 117 10.06 4.09 2.84
CA ASP A 117 11.09 5.09 2.98
C ASP A 117 12.16 4.92 1.88
N GLU A 118 12.64 6.03 1.34
CA GLU A 118 13.59 6.05 0.22
C GLU A 118 14.95 5.41 0.56
N ASP A 119 15.33 5.41 1.85
CA ASP A 119 16.53 4.72 2.34
C ASP A 119 16.32 3.21 2.47
N CYS A 120 15.06 2.73 2.40
CA CYS A 120 14.72 1.33 2.62
C CYS A 120 14.30 0.62 1.34
N SER A 121 13.51 1.25 0.48
CA SER A 121 13.02 0.62 -0.73
C SER A 121 12.74 1.57 -1.88
N VAL A 122 12.69 1.00 -3.08
CA VAL A 122 12.26 1.68 -4.30
C VAL A 122 11.21 0.83 -5.02
N PHE A 123 10.22 1.50 -5.62
CA PHE A 123 9.29 0.86 -6.54
C PHE A 123 9.76 1.04 -7.98
N TYR A 124 10.10 -0.04 -8.66
CA TYR A 124 10.44 -0.06 -10.09
C TYR A 124 9.78 -1.26 -10.75
N THR A 125 8.49 -1.14 -11.10
CA THR A 125 7.56 -2.23 -11.49
C THR A 125 7.14 -3.17 -10.37
N LYS A 126 8.03 -3.43 -9.42
CA LYS A 126 7.80 -4.05 -8.12
C LYS A 126 8.63 -3.34 -7.05
N THR A 127 8.41 -3.69 -5.78
CA THR A 127 9.21 -3.14 -4.67
C THR A 127 10.53 -3.91 -4.47
N PHE A 128 11.62 -3.17 -4.29
CA PHE A 128 12.96 -3.72 -4.01
C PHE A 128 13.59 -2.99 -2.84
N CYS A 129 14.22 -3.73 -1.91
CA CYS A 129 15.00 -3.11 -0.85
C CYS A 129 16.29 -2.51 -1.40
N ILE A 130 16.80 -1.47 -0.76
CA ILE A 130 17.98 -0.75 -1.25
C ILE A 130 19.22 -1.65 -1.38
N ILE A 131 19.37 -2.64 -0.48
CA ILE A 131 20.46 -3.62 -0.53
C ILE A 131 20.36 -4.46 -1.82
N CYS A 132 19.16 -4.89 -2.21
CA CYS A 132 18.97 -5.67 -3.44
C CYS A 132 19.18 -4.80 -4.69
N VAL A 133 18.74 -3.55 -4.68
CA VAL A 133 19.05 -2.59 -5.77
C VAL A 133 20.56 -2.42 -5.91
N THR A 134 21.28 -2.31 -4.79
CA THR A 134 22.74 -2.17 -4.76
C THR A 134 23.47 -3.40 -5.30
N ARG A 135 22.95 -4.59 -5.02
CA ARG A 135 23.55 -5.85 -5.47
C ARG A 135 23.30 -6.09 -6.97
N GLU A 136 22.10 -5.75 -7.44
CA GLU A 136 21.65 -6.00 -8.81
C GLU A 136 21.66 -4.72 -9.67
N LYS A 137 22.56 -3.76 -9.38
CA LYS A 137 22.61 -2.42 -10.02
C LYS A 137 22.52 -2.45 -11.55
N THR A 138 23.07 -3.47 -12.19
CA THR A 138 23.06 -3.66 -13.65
C THR A 138 21.67 -3.86 -14.25
N HIS A 139 20.66 -4.17 -13.43
CA HIS A 139 19.28 -4.36 -13.85
C HIS A 139 18.38 -3.14 -13.61
N PHE A 140 18.90 -2.10 -12.96
CA PHE A 140 18.17 -0.88 -12.66
C PHE A 140 18.70 0.29 -13.51
N PRO A 141 17.83 1.22 -13.94
CA PRO A 141 18.27 2.47 -14.56
C PRO A 141 19.31 3.19 -13.68
N GLU A 142 20.39 3.67 -14.31
CA GLU A 142 21.52 4.33 -13.62
C GLU A 142 21.06 5.51 -12.75
N SER A 143 20.03 6.24 -13.19
CA SER A 143 19.47 7.38 -12.47
C SER A 143 18.93 7.03 -11.07
N PHE A 144 18.44 5.82 -10.83
CA PHE A 144 18.01 5.42 -9.48
C PHE A 144 19.19 5.19 -8.56
N VAL A 145 20.23 4.57 -9.09
CA VAL A 145 21.46 4.27 -8.36
C VAL A 145 22.12 5.60 -7.98
N GLU A 146 22.17 6.57 -8.88
CA GLU A 146 22.76 7.89 -8.58
C GLU A 146 22.03 8.63 -7.44
N VAL A 147 20.69 8.73 -7.49
CA VAL A 147 19.94 9.47 -6.45
C VAL A 147 20.08 8.82 -5.07
N LEU A 148 20.15 7.50 -5.02
CA LEU A 148 20.20 6.75 -3.76
C LEU A 148 21.59 6.75 -3.07
N PHE A 149 22.67 7.18 -3.75
CA PHE A 149 24.03 7.14 -3.20
C PHE A 149 24.74 8.51 -3.15
N PHE A 150 24.06 9.61 -3.46
CA PHE A 150 24.63 10.97 -3.51
C PHE A 150 24.14 11.94 -2.42
N VAL A 151 23.62 11.42 -1.28
CA VAL A 151 23.43 12.19 -0.03
C VAL A 151 24.54 11.83 0.96
#